data_AF-A0A7X1U1T6-F1
#
_entry.id   AF-A0A7X1U1T6-F1
#
_cell.length_a   1.000
_cell.length_b   1.000
_cell.length_c   1.000
_cell.angle_alpha   90.00
_cell.angle_beta   90.00
_cell.angle_gamma   90.00
#
_symmetry.space_group_name_H-M   'P 1'
#
loop_
_entity.id
_entity.type
_entity.pdbx_description
1 polymer ?
#
loop_
_entity_poly.entity_id
_entity_poly.type
_entity_poly.pdbx_seq_one_letter_code
_entity_poly.pdbx_strand_id
1 'polypeptide(L)'
;MATFPELIMLGTNRDGRRQDMRGVIVRIDPDGKFGFIQSEDGREFFFHLTGLSGVEFDQLAVGSEVDFSIAEKHVGDEPGENPRAVHVQLGQASVPVVANEPLPPEKL
;
A
#
# COMPACT_ATOMS: atom_id res chain seq x y z
N MET A 1 -2.29 -38.70 32.01
CA MET A 1 -3.13 -37.61 31.46
C MET A 1 -2.18 -36.56 30.94
N ALA A 2 -2.05 -36.44 29.63
CA ALA A 2 -1.15 -35.49 28.99
C ALA A 2 -1.93 -34.20 28.72
N THR A 3 -1.57 -33.12 29.39
CA THR A 3 -2.04 -31.77 29.07
C THR A 3 -0.89 -31.06 28.37
N PHE A 4 -0.95 -31.03 27.04
CA PHE A 4 -0.12 -30.15 26.23
C PHE A 4 -0.82 -28.79 26.19
N PRO A 5 -0.22 -27.70 26.70
CA PRO A 5 -0.77 -26.37 26.48
C PRO A 5 -0.64 -25.99 25.00
N GLU A 6 -1.70 -25.36 24.50
CA GLU A 6 -1.88 -24.88 23.14
C GLU A 6 -0.68 -24.13 22.56
N LEU A 7 -0.39 -24.49 21.31
CA LEU A 7 0.46 -23.80 20.37
C LEU A 7 -0.17 -22.44 20.00
N ILE A 8 0.25 -21.34 20.64
CA ILE A 8 0.06 -20.00 20.07
C ILE A 8 1.17 -19.78 19.04
N MET A 9 0.90 -20.17 17.80
CA MET A 9 1.64 -19.70 16.63
C MET A 9 1.02 -18.40 16.12
N LEU A 10 1.90 -17.52 15.62
CA LEU A 10 1.64 -16.30 14.83
C LEU A 10 1.53 -14.98 15.60
N GLY A 11 2.56 -14.68 16.40
CA GLY A 11 3.09 -13.31 16.36
C GLY A 11 3.88 -13.14 15.07
N THR A 12 3.29 -12.61 14.00
CA THR A 12 4.02 -12.20 12.80
C THR A 12 4.79 -10.91 13.08
N ASN A 13 5.73 -10.96 14.03
CA ASN A 13 6.69 -9.88 14.26
C ASN A 13 7.81 -9.99 13.23
N ARG A 14 7.47 -9.77 11.95
CA ARG A 14 8.43 -9.58 10.85
C ARG A 14 8.55 -8.12 10.46
N ASP A 15 8.34 -7.18 11.37
CA ASP A 15 8.62 -5.77 11.08
C ASP A 15 10.09 -5.43 11.34
N GLY A 16 10.95 -5.98 10.49
CA GLY A 16 12.18 -5.31 10.14
C GLY A 16 11.83 -4.05 9.35
N ARG A 17 11.49 -2.97 10.06
CA ARG A 17 11.42 -1.56 9.63
C ARG A 17 11.01 -1.31 8.17
N ARG A 18 9.92 -1.91 7.69
CA ARG A 18 9.33 -1.45 6.44
C ARG A 18 8.53 -0.20 6.78
N GLN A 19 8.96 0.95 6.28
CA GLN A 19 8.17 2.17 6.42
C GLN A 19 6.97 2.05 5.50
N ASP A 20 5.83 1.65 6.06
CA ASP A 20 4.54 1.72 5.40
C ASP A 20 4.14 3.19 5.26
N MET A 21 3.84 3.58 4.03
CA MET A 21 3.50 4.92 3.60
C MET A 21 2.26 4.90 2.73
N ARG A 22 1.59 6.05 2.67
CA ARG A 22 0.45 6.30 1.79
C ARG A 22 0.81 7.32 0.73
N GLY A 23 0.16 7.19 -0.42
CA GLY A 23 0.28 8.15 -1.49
C GLY A 23 -0.78 7.96 -2.57
N VAL A 24 -0.68 8.80 -3.59
CA VAL A 24 -1.58 8.80 -4.74
C VAL A 24 -0.75 8.55 -5.99
N ILE A 25 -1.23 7.69 -6.88
CA ILE A 25 -0.58 7.48 -8.17
C ILE A 25 -0.75 8.74 -9.02
N VAL A 26 0.35 9.40 -9.37
CA VAL A 26 0.35 10.61 -10.21
C VAL A 26 0.67 10.31 -11.66
N ARG A 27 1.26 9.15 -11.94
CA ARG A 27 1.60 8.71 -13.29
C ARG A 27 1.66 7.18 -13.37
N ILE A 28 1.17 6.64 -14.48
CA ILE A 28 1.26 5.21 -14.79
C ILE A 28 1.62 5.04 -16.27
N ASP A 29 2.51 4.09 -16.57
CA ASP A 29 2.89 3.69 -17.91
C ASP A 29 2.59 2.19 -18.07
N PRO A 30 1.49 1.82 -18.73
CA PRO A 30 1.10 0.42 -18.90
C PRO A 30 1.99 -0.35 -19.87
N ASP A 31 2.62 0.32 -20.85
CA ASP A 31 3.55 -0.31 -21.78
C ASP A 31 4.86 -0.69 -21.07
N GLY A 32 5.36 0.20 -20.22
CA GLY A 32 6.53 -0.02 -19.37
C GLY A 32 6.25 -0.77 -18.07
N LYS A 33 4.98 -0.95 -17.70
CA LYS A 33 4.51 -1.61 -16.46
C LYS A 33 5.12 -1.00 -15.18
N PHE A 34 5.25 0.33 -15.17
CA PHE A 34 5.75 1.10 -14.05
C PHE A 34 4.89 2.34 -13.78
N GLY A 35 5.09 2.98 -12.64
CA GLY A 35 4.43 4.23 -12.31
C GLY A 35 5.11 5.00 -11.19
N PHE A 36 4.50 6.13 -10.84
CA PHE A 36 4.96 7.04 -9.81
C PHE A 36 3.84 7.33 -8.81
N ILE A 37 4.18 7.22 -7.53
CA ILE A 37 3.30 7.52 -6.40
C ILE A 37 3.82 8.79 -5.75
N GLN A 38 2.96 9.79 -5.61
CA GLN A 38 3.22 10.95 -4.78
C GLN A 38 2.71 10.65 -3.37
N SER A 39 3.62 10.58 -2.41
CA SER A 39 3.24 10.46 -0.99
C SER A 39 2.68 11.76 -0.45
N GLU A 40 1.95 11.68 0.66
CA GLU A 40 1.39 12.82 1.38
C GLU A 40 2.47 13.84 1.80
N ASP A 41 3.71 13.40 2.01
CA ASP A 41 4.87 14.24 2.29
C ASP A 41 5.37 15.03 1.06
N GLY A 42 4.75 14.85 -0.11
CA GLY A 42 5.13 15.48 -1.38
C GLY A 42 6.31 14.80 -2.09
N ARG A 43 6.79 13.67 -1.57
CA ARG A 43 7.86 12.87 -2.19
C ARG A 43 7.30 11.94 -3.26
N GLU A 44 8.00 11.83 -4.38
CA GLU A 44 7.66 10.86 -5.43
C GLU A 44 8.44 9.55 -5.26
N PHE A 45 7.72 8.44 -5.41
CA PHE A 45 8.24 7.09 -5.32
C PHE A 45 7.98 6.34 -6.61
N PHE A 46 9.02 5.71 -7.13
CA PHE A 46 8.89 4.84 -8.31
C PHE A 46 8.40 3.46 -7.88
N PHE A 47 7.38 2.94 -8.56
CA PHE A 47 6.97 1.55 -8.43
C PHE A 47 6.98 0.85 -9.78
N HIS A 48 7.19 -0.47 -9.73
CA HIS A 48 7.15 -1.36 -10.89
C HIS A 48 6.12 -2.45 -10.60
N LEU A 49 5.57 -3.11 -11.62
CA LEU A 49 4.60 -4.20 -11.46
C LEU A 49 5.04 -5.26 -10.42
N THR A 50 6.34 -5.54 -10.36
CA THR A 50 6.93 -6.56 -9.46
C THR A 50 6.90 -6.13 -8.00
N GLY A 51 6.65 -4.85 -7.72
CA GLY A 51 6.46 -4.30 -6.38
C GLY A 51 5.01 -4.29 -5.94
N LEU A 52 4.05 -4.68 -6.80
CA LEU A 52 2.64 -4.83 -6.42
C LEU A 52 2.47 -6.05 -5.52
N SER A 53 1.53 -5.98 -4.59
CA SER A 53 1.17 -7.12 -3.73
C SER A 53 -0.34 -7.22 -3.64
N GLY A 54 -0.93 -8.33 -4.07
CA GLY A 54 -2.39 -8.53 -3.94
C GLY A 54 -3.25 -7.59 -4.78
N VAL A 55 -2.66 -6.85 -5.72
CA VAL A 55 -3.35 -6.00 -6.70
C VAL A 55 -2.71 -6.18 -8.07
N GLU A 56 -3.54 -6.17 -9.11
CA GLU A 56 -3.08 -6.20 -10.50
C GLU A 56 -2.74 -4.79 -11.00
N PHE A 57 -1.74 -4.67 -11.88
CA PHE A 57 -1.33 -3.37 -12.42
C PHE A 57 -2.47 -2.65 -13.16
N ASP A 58 -3.35 -3.42 -13.83
CA ASP A 58 -4.51 -2.90 -14.57
C ASP A 58 -5.57 -2.26 -13.64
N GLN A 59 -5.56 -2.60 -12.35
CA GLN A 59 -6.46 -2.01 -11.36
C GLN A 59 -5.95 -0.67 -10.82
N LEU A 60 -4.70 -0.31 -11.12
CA LEU A 60 -4.11 0.95 -10.71
C LEU A 60 -4.39 2.04 -11.75
N ALA A 61 -4.84 3.20 -11.28
CA ALA A 61 -5.07 4.36 -12.12
C ALA A 61 -4.41 5.60 -11.51
N VAL A 62 -4.14 6.60 -12.35
CA VAL A 62 -3.76 7.92 -11.86
C VAL A 62 -4.90 8.49 -11.01
N GLY A 63 -4.58 8.99 -9.82
CA GLY A 63 -5.53 9.44 -8.81
C GLY A 63 -5.92 8.36 -7.79
N SER A 64 -5.51 7.10 -7.97
CA SER A 64 -5.75 6.05 -6.97
C SER A 64 -4.87 6.25 -5.73
N GLU A 65 -5.50 6.20 -4.56
CA GLU A 65 -4.79 6.08 -3.28
C GLU A 65 -4.21 4.67 -3.13
N VAL A 66 -2.95 4.61 -2.70
CA VAL A 66 -2.21 3.38 -2.51
C VAL A 66 -1.45 3.39 -1.19
N ASP A 67 -1.44 2.24 -0.53
CA ASP A 67 -0.53 1.93 0.58
C ASP A 67 0.69 1.20 0.00
N PHE A 68 1.89 1.60 0.40
CA PHE A 68 3.14 0.99 -0.06
C PHE A 68 4.22 1.08 1.01
N SER A 69 5.22 0.21 0.93
CA SER A 69 6.40 0.30 1.79
C SER A 69 7.61 0.80 1.00
N ILE A 70 8.52 1.51 1.67
CA ILE A 70 9.81 1.87 1.07
C ILE A 70 10.74 0.66 1.11
N ALA A 71 11.31 0.27 -0.03
CA ALA A 71 12.39 -0.71 -0.08
C ALA A 71 13.62 -0.18 0.66
N GLU A 72 14.24 -1.01 1.50
CA GLU A 72 15.50 -0.65 2.15
C GLU A 72 16.55 -0.33 1.09
N LYS A 73 17.29 0.78 1.27
CA LYS A 73 18.45 1.08 0.43
C LYS A 73 19.49 -0.02 0.63
N HIS A 74 19.88 -0.70 -0.42
CA HIS A 74 20.95 -1.66 -0.40
C HIS A 74 22.31 -0.95 -0.46
N VAL A 75 23.33 -1.59 0.10
CA VAL A 75 24.73 -1.15 -0.07
C VAL A 75 25.08 -1.28 -1.56
N GLY A 76 25.05 -0.16 -2.28
CA GLY A 76 25.23 -0.08 -3.73
C GLY A 76 24.27 0.89 -4.43
N ASP A 77 23.16 1.28 -3.80
CA ASP A 77 22.26 2.31 -4.35
C ASP A 77 22.97 3.67 -4.38
N GLU A 78 22.86 4.39 -5.50
CA GLU A 78 23.52 5.68 -5.64
C GLU A 78 22.86 6.73 -4.71
N PRO A 79 23.66 7.56 -4.01
CA PRO A 79 23.13 8.66 -3.24
C PRO A 79 22.46 9.68 -4.16
N GLY A 80 21.14 9.61 -4.30
CA GLY A 80 20.35 10.53 -5.12
C GLY A 80 19.19 9.86 -5.85
N GLU A 81 19.16 8.52 -5.94
CA GLU A 81 18.04 7.81 -6.56
C GLU A 81 16.78 7.86 -5.68
N ASN A 82 15.64 7.98 -6.35
CA ASN A 82 14.34 7.94 -5.70
C ASN A 82 14.10 6.55 -5.10
N PRO A 83 13.70 6.46 -3.83
CA PRO A 83 13.37 5.18 -3.21
C PRO A 83 12.27 4.44 -3.98
N ARG A 84 12.45 3.13 -4.10
CA ARG A 84 11.47 2.25 -4.76
C ARG A 84 10.35 1.88 -3.79
N ALA A 85 9.12 2.09 -4.22
CA ALA A 85 7.94 1.59 -3.54
C ALA A 85 7.77 0.08 -3.84
N VAL A 86 7.57 -0.69 -2.77
CA VAL A 86 7.31 -2.14 -2.80
C VAL A 86 6.07 -2.43 -1.95
N HIS A 87 5.50 -3.62 -2.11
CA HIS A 87 4.24 -3.99 -1.47
C HIS A 87 3.09 -3.02 -1.75
N VAL A 88 3.12 -2.38 -2.93
CA VAL A 88 2.11 -1.42 -3.36
C VAL A 88 0.76 -2.14 -3.48
N GLN A 89 -0.23 -1.60 -2.79
CA GLN A 89 -1.60 -2.07 -2.70
C GLN A 89 -2.54 -0.89 -2.92
N LEU A 90 -3.71 -1.14 -3.50
CA LEU A 90 -4.78 -0.14 -3.45
C LEU A 90 -5.05 0.16 -1.99
N GLY A 91 -4.88 1.43 -1.63
CA GLY A 91 -5.23 1.85 -0.30
C GLY A 91 -6.72 1.61 -0.16
N GLN A 92 -7.12 1.04 0.96
CA GLN A 92 -8.52 1.13 1.31
C GLN A 92 -8.78 2.63 1.45
N ALA A 93 -9.27 3.24 0.37
CA ALA A 93 -9.93 4.52 0.44
C ALA A 93 -10.94 4.29 1.56
N SER A 94 -10.61 4.83 2.73
CA SER A 94 -11.59 5.05 3.75
C SER A 94 -12.54 5.99 3.06
N VAL A 95 -13.55 5.43 2.38
CA VAL A 95 -14.86 6.05 2.31
C VAL A 95 -15.02 6.49 3.76
N PRO A 96 -15.04 7.79 4.09
CA PRO A 96 -15.48 8.16 5.41
C PRO A 96 -16.80 7.43 5.49
N VAL A 97 -16.88 6.44 6.38
CA VAL A 97 -18.16 5.91 6.79
C VAL A 97 -18.89 7.18 7.14
N VAL A 98 -19.84 7.58 6.29
CA VAL A 98 -20.79 8.61 6.61
C VAL A 98 -21.57 7.97 7.76
N ALA A 99 -20.97 8.10 8.94
CA ALA A 99 -21.64 8.02 10.20
C ALA A 99 -22.51 9.27 10.21
N ASN A 100 -23.67 9.12 9.56
CA ASN A 100 -24.94 9.83 9.74
C ASN A 100 -25.60 10.13 8.38
N GLU A 101 -26.21 9.11 7.78
CA GLU A 101 -27.56 9.33 7.27
C GLU A 101 -28.45 8.23 7.83
N PRO A 102 -29.30 8.51 8.85
CA PRO A 102 -30.36 7.59 9.20
C PRO A 102 -31.23 7.41 7.95
N LEU A 103 -31.56 6.16 7.63
CA LEU A 103 -32.52 5.78 6.60
C LEU A 103 -33.70 6.76 6.63
N PRO A 104 -34.09 7.40 5.49
CA PRO A 104 -35.33 8.16 5.48
C PRO A 104 -36.45 7.22 5.93
N PRO A 105 -37.23 7.59 6.96
CA PRO A 105 -38.29 6.73 7.45
C PRO A 105 -39.29 6.49 6.33
N GLU A 106 -39.72 5.24 6.27
CA GLU A 106 -40.70 4.71 5.33
C GLU A 106 -41.77 5.72 4.96
N LYS A 107 -41.95 5.97 3.67
CA LYS A 107 -43.14 6.66 3.19
C LYS A 107 -44.26 5.63 3.03
N LEU A 108 -45.00 5.44 4.13
CA LEU A 108 -46.34 4.84 4.29
C LEU A 108 -46.58 3.39 3.83
#